data_AF-A0A9P0D5E0-F1
#
_entry.id   AF-A0A9P0D5E0-F1
#
_cell.length_a   1.000
_cell.length_b   1.000
_cell.length_c   1.000
_cell.angle_alpha   90.00
_cell.angle_beta   90.00
_cell.angle_gamma   90.00
#
_symmetry.space_group_name_H-M   'P 1'
#
loop_
_entity.id
_entity.type
_entity.pdbx_description
1 polymer ?
#
loop_
_entity_poly.entity_id
_entity_poly.type
_entity_poly.pdbx_seq_one_letter_code
_entity_poly.pdbx_strand_id
1 'polypeptide(L)'
;MDLKEKKLYCSQQQKQQLTEMVTKDKQLLSGKFSNNFTMKDSVEKWENIALALNSMPGANKEWKQWKKTWQDMKCSIKKKAYNNKKPYARNGRRATHCRCFDIK
;
A
#
# COMPACT_ATOMS: atom_id res chain seq x y z
N MET A 1 8.15 22.22 23.17
CA MET A 1 7.94 20.78 23.41
C MET A 1 7.46 20.17 22.11
N ASP A 2 8.38 19.73 21.25
CA ASP A 2 8.03 19.02 20.02
C ASP A 2 7.57 17.61 20.37
N LEU A 3 6.28 17.47 20.62
CA LEU A 3 5.60 16.18 20.69
C LEU A 3 5.71 15.55 19.29
N LYS A 4 6.82 14.86 19.03
CA LYS A 4 6.95 13.95 17.89
C LYS A 4 5.82 12.94 18.02
N GLU A 5 4.72 13.19 17.31
CA GLU A 5 3.57 12.31 17.23
C GLU A 5 4.08 10.89 17.01
N LYS A 6 3.83 9.99 17.99
CA LYS A 6 4.20 8.59 17.85
C LYS A 6 3.47 8.08 16.61
N LYS A 7 4.21 7.87 15.51
CA LYS A 7 3.67 7.26 14.29
C LYS A 7 3.11 5.90 14.66
N LEU A 8 1.80 5.83 14.87
CA LEU A 8 1.11 4.58 15.13
C LEU A 8 1.29 3.70 13.89
N TYR A 9 1.82 2.50 14.13
CA TYR A 9 1.93 1.49 13.12
C TYR A 9 0.52 1.02 12.74
N CYS A 10 0.32 0.80 11.44
CA CYS A 10 -0.94 0.25 10.94
C CYS A 10 -1.22 -1.10 11.62
N SER A 11 -2.38 -1.22 12.26
CA SER A 11 -2.79 -2.42 12.99
C SER A 11 -2.97 -3.60 12.03
N GLN A 12 -2.97 -4.83 12.54
CA GLN A 12 -3.20 -6.00 11.69
C GLN A 12 -4.58 -5.97 11.03
N GLN A 13 -5.61 -5.55 11.77
CA GLN A 13 -6.98 -5.40 11.26
C GLN A 13 -7.03 -4.34 10.15
N GLN A 14 -6.38 -3.20 10.34
CA GLN A 14 -6.29 -2.16 9.29
C GLN A 14 -5.60 -2.68 8.03
N LYS A 15 -4.55 -3.52 8.15
CA LYS A 15 -3.88 -4.14 6.98
C LYS A 15 -4.78 -5.15 6.25
N GLN A 16 -5.54 -5.95 7.00
CA GLN A 16 -6.49 -6.90 6.43
C GLN A 16 -7.60 -6.17 5.68
N GLN A 17 -8.23 -5.17 6.30
CA GLN A 17 -9.27 -4.38 5.66
C GLN A 17 -8.74 -3.64 4.43
N LEU A 18 -7.55 -3.05 4.51
CA LEU A 18 -6.92 -2.39 3.37
C LEU A 18 -6.76 -3.36 2.19
N THR A 19 -6.34 -4.59 2.46
CA THR A 19 -6.19 -5.62 1.43
C THR A 19 -7.55 -5.99 0.85
N GLU A 20 -8.57 -6.18 1.68
CA GLU A 20 -9.91 -6.55 1.24
C GLU A 20 -10.55 -5.45 0.36
N MET A 21 -10.51 -4.19 0.80
CA MET A 21 -11.09 -3.09 0.04
C MET A 21 -10.38 -2.88 -1.30
N VAL A 22 -9.05 -2.88 -1.30
CA VAL A 22 -8.29 -2.69 -2.54
C VAL A 22 -8.44 -3.88 -3.49
N THR A 23 -8.62 -5.10 -2.97
CA THR A 23 -8.83 -6.29 -3.82
C THR A 23 -10.23 -6.37 -4.43
N LYS A 24 -11.25 -5.87 -3.73
CA LYS A 24 -12.60 -5.70 -4.27
C LYS A 24 -12.62 -4.75 -5.47
N ASP A 25 -11.86 -3.65 -5.40
CA ASP A 25 -11.71 -2.69 -6.50
C ASP A 25 -10.68 -3.14 -7.55
N LYS A 26 -11.11 -3.95 -8.52
CA LYS A 26 -10.25 -4.41 -9.64
C LYS A 26 -9.59 -3.27 -10.42
N GLN A 27 -10.21 -2.09 -10.48
CA GLN A 27 -9.64 -0.90 -11.12
C GLN A 27 -8.42 -0.36 -10.36
N LEU A 28 -8.46 -0.36 -9.02
CA LEU A 28 -7.32 0.02 -8.18
C LEU A 28 -6.20 -1.02 -8.25
N LEU A 29 -6.54 -2.31 -8.36
CA LEU A 29 -5.55 -3.38 -8.53
C LEU A 29 -4.81 -3.30 -9.87
N SER A 30 -5.56 -3.02 -10.94
CA SER A 30 -5.05 -3.00 -12.32
C SER A 30 -3.98 -1.93 -12.49
N GLY A 31 -4.11 -0.79 -11.82
CA GLY A 31 -3.18 0.34 -11.96
C GLY A 31 -3.21 0.99 -13.36
N LYS A 32 -4.07 0.51 -14.27
CA LYS A 32 -4.26 1.10 -15.58
C LYS A 32 -5.37 2.14 -15.50
N PHE A 33 -5.04 3.39 -15.80
CA PHE A 33 -6.05 4.39 -16.11
C PHE A 33 -6.60 4.10 -17.51
N SER A 34 -7.92 4.09 -17.62
CA SER A 34 -8.65 3.93 -18.88
C SER A 34 -9.47 5.19 -19.10
N ASN A 35 -10.06 5.38 -20.29
CA ASN A 35 -10.97 6.51 -20.52
C ASN A 35 -12.12 6.56 -19.51
N ASN A 36 -12.49 5.41 -18.93
CA ASN A 36 -13.52 5.27 -17.89
C ASN A 36 -13.00 5.33 -16.44
N PHE A 37 -11.70 5.53 -16.23
CA PHE A 37 -11.10 5.58 -14.88
C PHE A 37 -10.04 6.66 -14.84
N THR A 38 -10.43 7.83 -14.32
CA THR A 38 -9.54 8.98 -14.24
C THR A 38 -8.72 8.97 -12.95
N MET A 39 -7.73 9.85 -12.89
CA MET A 39 -6.98 10.07 -11.65
C MET A 39 -7.88 10.55 -10.50
N LYS A 40 -8.95 11.31 -10.80
CA LYS A 40 -9.90 11.78 -9.78
C LYS A 40 -10.67 10.61 -9.15
N ASP A 41 -11.19 9.69 -9.98
CA ASP A 41 -11.84 8.46 -9.50
C ASP A 41 -10.90 7.64 -8.60
N SER A 42 -9.61 7.57 -8.98
CA SER A 42 -8.64 6.87 -8.14
C SER A 42 -8.44 7.54 -6.79
N VAL A 43 -8.38 8.88 -6.74
CA VAL A 43 -8.19 9.61 -5.48
C VAL A 43 -9.41 9.41 -4.59
N GLU A 44 -10.62 9.59 -5.12
CA GLU A 44 -11.87 9.43 -4.37
C GLU A 44 -11.99 8.03 -3.74
N LYS A 45 -11.65 6.98 -4.51
CA LYS A 45 -11.62 5.61 -3.96
C LYS A 45 -10.61 5.45 -2.84
N TRP A 46 -9.41 6.02 -2.98
CA TRP A 46 -8.39 5.98 -1.92
C TRP A 46 -8.79 6.80 -0.69
N GLU A 47 -9.53 7.89 -0.86
CA GLU A 47 -10.09 8.68 0.23
C GLU A 47 -11.16 7.91 0.99
N ASN A 48 -12.09 7.25 0.29
CA ASN A 48 -13.09 6.38 0.90
C ASN A 48 -12.44 5.24 1.71
N ILE A 49 -11.41 4.61 1.16
CA ILE A 49 -10.60 3.60 1.86
C ILE A 49 -9.94 4.21 3.11
N ALA A 50 -9.36 5.40 3.00
CA ALA A 50 -8.71 6.07 4.12
C ALA A 50 -9.71 6.38 5.24
N LEU A 51 -10.90 6.89 4.90
CA LEU A 51 -11.97 7.17 5.86
C LEU A 51 -12.39 5.90 6.60
N ALA A 52 -12.63 4.79 5.88
CA ALA A 52 -12.98 3.51 6.49
C ALA A 52 -11.87 2.98 7.43
N LEU A 53 -10.60 3.16 7.07
CA LEU A 53 -9.45 2.73 7.87
C LEU A 53 -9.18 3.63 9.08
N ASN A 54 -9.42 4.93 8.94
CA ASN A 54 -9.26 5.92 10.00
C ASN A 54 -10.41 5.86 11.01
N SER A 55 -11.58 5.35 10.61
CA SER A 55 -12.69 5.04 11.52
C SER A 55 -12.37 3.87 12.47
N MET A 56 -11.37 3.05 12.17
CA MET A 56 -10.92 1.99 13.06
C MET A 56 -9.90 2.51 14.09
N PRO A 57 -9.90 1.97 15.33
CA PRO A 57 -8.89 2.31 16.32
C PRO A 57 -7.50 1.88 15.83
N GLY A 58 -6.57 2.82 15.74
CA GLY A 58 -5.22 2.55 15.28
C GLY A 58 -4.55 3.76 14.62
N ALA A 59 -3.90 3.52 13.48
CA ALA A 59 -3.20 4.57 12.76
C ALA A 59 -4.18 5.41 11.95
N ASN A 60 -4.18 6.73 12.17
CA ASN A 60 -4.84 7.68 11.28
C ASN A 60 -3.82 8.14 10.22
N LYS A 61 -4.16 7.96 8.94
CA LYS A 61 -3.28 8.27 7.80
C LYS A 61 -4.06 8.90 6.66
N GLU A 62 -3.40 9.76 5.89
CA GLU A 62 -3.96 10.29 4.64
C GLU A 62 -4.00 9.19 3.56
N TRP A 63 -4.92 9.31 2.60
CA TRP A 63 -5.05 8.42 1.45
C TRP A 63 -3.72 8.15 0.72
N LYS A 64 -2.84 9.15 0.59
CA LYS A 64 -1.50 8.98 -0.02
C LYS A 64 -0.62 8.00 0.77
N GLN A 65 -0.68 8.09 2.09
CA GLN A 65 0.08 7.23 3.00
C GLN A 65 -0.50 5.80 3.02
N TRP A 66 -1.82 5.66 2.92
CA TRP A 66 -2.48 4.36 2.76
C TRP A 66 -2.11 3.69 1.44
N LYS A 67 -2.13 4.44 0.33
CA LYS A 67 -1.66 3.98 -0.98
C LYS A 67 -0.21 3.50 -0.94
N LYS A 68 0.68 4.25 -0.29
CA LYS A 68 2.08 3.84 -0.09
C LYS A 68 2.19 2.57 0.74
N THR A 69 1.43 2.48 1.83
CA THR A 69 1.41 1.28 2.71
C THR A 69 1.01 0.03 1.92
N TRP A 70 0.00 0.14 1.05
CA TRP A 70 -0.41 -0.94 0.15
C TRP A 70 0.70 -1.35 -0.83
N GLN A 71 1.37 -0.38 -1.45
CA GLN A 71 2.50 -0.65 -2.34
C GLN A 71 3.65 -1.37 -1.61
N ASP A 72 3.99 -0.90 -0.40
CA ASP A 72 5.01 -1.52 0.45
C ASP A 72 4.62 -2.96 0.84
N MET A 73 3.34 -3.22 1.13
CA MET A 73 2.81 -4.56 1.40
C MET A 73 2.99 -5.50 0.20
N LYS A 74 2.59 -5.07 -1.01
CA LYS A 74 2.80 -5.85 -2.25
C LYS A 74 4.28 -6.16 -2.49
N CYS A 75 5.14 -5.17 -2.28
CA CYS A 75 6.58 -5.31 -2.39
C CYS A 75 7.17 -6.32 -1.39
N SER A 76 6.70 -6.26 -0.13
CA SER A 76 7.12 -7.20 0.91
C SER A 76 6.73 -8.64 0.58
N ILE A 77 5.51 -8.86 0.05
CA ILE A 77 5.05 -10.18 -0.40
C ILE A 77 5.93 -10.73 -1.53
N LYS A 78 6.21 -9.92 -2.57
CA LYS A 78 7.11 -10.31 -3.67
C LYS A 78 8.52 -10.63 -3.18
N LYS A 79 9.07 -9.83 -2.26
CA LYS A 79 10.37 -10.10 -1.64
C LYS A 79 10.39 -11.42 -0.88
N LYS A 80 9.35 -11.73 -0.09
CA LYS A 80 9.22 -13.02 0.60
C LYS A 80 9.17 -14.19 -0.39
N ALA A 81 8.36 -14.07 -1.44
CA ALA A 81 8.28 -15.09 -2.50
C ALA A 81 9.60 -15.30 -3.25
N TYR A 82 10.35 -14.22 -3.52
CA TYR A 82 11.69 -14.30 -4.12
C TYR A 82 12.71 -14.94 -3.18
N ASN A 83 12.73 -14.52 -1.92
CA ASN A 83 13.67 -15.02 -0.92
C ASN A 83 13.46 -16.51 -0.62
N ASN A 84 12.22 -17.01 -0.76
CA ASN A 84 11.92 -18.44 -0.64
C ASN A 84 12.44 -19.29 -1.82
N LYS A 85 12.89 -18.65 -2.92
CA LYS A 85 13.38 -19.32 -4.14
C LYS A 85 14.91 -19.28 -4.29
N LYS A 86 15.66 -18.70 -3.35
CA LYS A 86 17.12 -18.59 -3.45
C LYS A 86 17.84 -18.97 -2.15
N PRO A 87 18.77 -19.94 -2.17
CA PRO A 87 19.74 -20.11 -1.10
C PRO A 87 20.78 -18.99 -1.23
N TYR A 88 20.78 -18.04 -0.30
CA TYR A 88 21.83 -17.04 -0.04
C TYR A 88 22.18 -16.03 -1.16
N ALA A 89 21.86 -14.76 -0.93
CA ALA A 89 22.66 -13.64 -1.43
C ALA A 89 22.39 -12.40 -0.57
N ARG A 90 23.28 -12.13 0.39
CA ARG A 90 23.36 -10.84 1.08
C ARG A 90 24.33 -9.93 0.33
N ASN A 91 24.06 -8.63 0.47
CA ASN A 91 24.96 -7.47 0.32
C ASN A 91 24.77 -6.61 -0.94
N GLY A 92 24.46 -5.34 -0.66
CA GLY A 92 24.84 -4.22 -1.51
C GLY A 92 23.82 -3.81 -2.57
N ARG A 93 22.71 -3.18 -2.17
CA ARG A 93 22.04 -2.09 -2.90
C ARG A 93 20.96 -1.50 -1.99
N ARG A 94 21.03 -0.19 -1.72
CA ARG A 94 19.96 0.58 -1.09
C ARG A 94 18.64 0.18 -1.74
N ALA A 95 17.61 -0.05 -0.94
CA ALA A 95 16.25 -0.26 -1.43
C ALA A 95 15.71 1.05 -2.04
N THR A 96 16.30 1.52 -3.13
CA THR A 96 15.77 2.62 -3.92
C THR A 96 14.61 2.07 -4.71
N HIS A 97 13.42 2.37 -4.19
CA HIS A 97 12.16 2.29 -4.91
C HIS A 97 11.84 0.87 -5.42
N CYS A 98 11.03 0.16 -4.65
CA CYS A 98 10.31 -0.97 -5.17
C CYS A 98 9.30 -0.46 -6.21
N ARG A 99 9.76 -0.27 -7.46
CA ARG A 99 8.93 0.14 -8.60
C ARG A 99 8.05 -1.04 -8.96
N CYS A 100 7.00 -1.26 -8.17
CA CYS A 100 5.87 -2.08 -8.60
C CYS A 100 5.02 -1.26 -9.58
N PHE A 101 5.60 -0.92 -10.73
CA PHE A 101 4.91 -0.45 -11.92
C PHE A 101 5.78 -0.83 -13.13
N ASP A 102 5.70 -2.10 -13.50
CA ASP A 102 5.99 -2.52 -14.87
C ASP A 102 4.90 -3.52 -15.23
N ILE A 103 3.91 -3.01 -15.94
CA ILE A 103 3.02 -3.79 -16.79
C ILE A 103 3.57 -3.59 -18.19
N LYS A 104 4.28 -4.60 -18.71
CA LYS A 104 4.33 -4.86 -20.15
C LYS A 104 4.31 -6.36 -20.38
#